data_AF-A0A2W4BG50-F1
#
_entry.id   AF-A0A2W4BG50-F1
#
_cell.length_a   1.000
_cell.length_b   1.000
_cell.length_c   1.000
_cell.angle_alpha   90.00
_cell.angle_beta   90.00
_cell.angle_gamma   90.00
#
_symmetry.space_group_name_H-M   'P 1'
#
loop_
_entity.id
_entity.type
_entity.pdbx_description
1 polymer ?
#
loop_
_entity_poly.entity_id
_entity_poly.type
_entity_poly.pdbx_seq_one_letter_code
_entity_poly.pdbx_strand_id
1 'polypeptide(L)'
;MGLLFEDRIINDFDVEATFGTLNYLSVQQVFERDSENNVTEVVREQNVTLYSEELNDQIEIAIPADFELSGIAYDDEVVLTGHVTALAWLNSYKGYNDQVQSEQAFKVRSAGIKKAKSGVVAPPNEDKKPQPAKN
;
A
#
# COMPACT_ATOMS: atom_id res chain seq x y z
N MET A 1 -3.12 -30.70 -7.16
CA MET A 1 -3.71 -30.30 -5.87
C MET A 1 -3.02 -29.03 -5.43
N GLY A 2 -3.72 -27.89 -5.48
CA GLY A 2 -3.19 -26.61 -5.03
C GLY A 2 -3.30 -26.50 -3.51
N LEU A 3 -2.30 -25.91 -2.86
CA LEU A 3 -2.37 -25.57 -1.43
C LEU A 3 -3.46 -24.52 -1.25
N LEU A 4 -4.59 -24.93 -0.67
CA LEU A 4 -5.66 -24.03 -0.27
C LEU A 4 -5.26 -23.39 1.07
N PHE A 5 -4.59 -22.24 0.99
CA PHE A 5 -4.48 -21.32 2.13
C PHE A 5 -5.87 -20.70 2.34
N GLU A 6 -6.57 -21.13 3.39
CA GLU A 6 -7.96 -20.75 3.67
C GLU A 6 -8.10 -19.32 4.23
N ASP A 7 -7.04 -18.72 4.77
CA ASP A 7 -7.07 -17.37 5.37
C ASP A 7 -5.98 -16.45 4.80
N ARG A 8 -6.18 -15.98 3.56
CA ARG A 8 -5.21 -15.15 2.83
C ARG A 8 -5.30 -13.65 3.13
N ILE A 9 -6.35 -13.22 3.84
CA ILE A 9 -6.64 -11.82 4.10
C ILE A 9 -6.24 -11.49 5.53
N ILE A 10 -5.27 -10.58 5.66
CA ILE A 10 -4.93 -9.90 6.91
C ILE A 10 -5.86 -8.69 7.01
N ASN A 11 -6.77 -8.71 7.98
CA ASN A 11 -7.55 -7.56 8.38
C ASN A 11 -6.72 -6.67 9.31
N ASP A 12 -7.05 -5.38 9.37
CA ASP A 12 -6.34 -4.39 10.20
C ASP A 12 -4.82 -4.41 9.97
N PHE A 13 -4.42 -4.43 8.69
CA PHE A 13 -3.01 -4.50 8.30
C PHE A 13 -2.21 -3.30 8.84
N ASP A 14 -1.10 -3.57 9.51
CA ASP A 14 -0.26 -2.54 10.15
C ASP A 14 0.64 -1.85 9.10
N VAL A 15 0.09 -0.78 8.52
CA VAL A 15 0.72 0.01 7.46
C VAL A 15 1.97 0.72 7.96
N GLU A 16 1.91 1.34 9.14
CA GLU A 16 3.00 2.16 9.67
C GLU A 16 4.20 1.27 10.03
N ALA A 17 3.96 0.14 10.71
CA ALA A 17 5.04 -0.78 11.05
C ALA A 17 5.64 -1.49 9.83
N THR A 18 4.86 -1.68 8.75
CA THR A 18 5.34 -2.40 7.56
C THR A 18 6.00 -1.49 6.52
N PHE A 19 5.45 -0.29 6.31
CA PHE A 19 5.88 0.59 5.21
C PHE A 19 6.46 1.93 5.68
N GLY A 20 6.35 2.27 6.96
CA GLY A 20 6.78 3.57 7.47
C GLY A 20 6.02 4.72 6.81
N THR A 21 6.72 5.83 6.57
CA THR A 21 6.19 6.99 5.86
C THR A 21 5.91 6.64 4.40
N LEU A 22 4.80 7.14 3.87
CA LEU A 22 4.38 6.92 2.49
C LEU A 22 4.29 8.24 1.73
N ASN A 23 4.98 8.34 0.60
CA ASN A 23 4.92 9.49 -0.30
C ASN A 23 4.17 9.13 -1.58
N TYR A 24 3.25 9.99 -2.00
CA TYR A 24 2.45 9.77 -3.20
C TYR A 24 3.29 9.92 -4.48
N LEU A 25 3.22 8.94 -5.38
CA LEU A 25 3.90 9.01 -6.67
C LEU A 25 2.92 9.17 -7.83
N SER A 26 1.97 8.24 -7.96
CA SER A 26 1.02 8.26 -9.08
C SER A 26 -0.23 7.45 -8.78
N VAL A 27 -1.24 7.61 -9.64
CA VAL A 27 -2.44 6.76 -9.65
C VAL A 27 -2.69 6.25 -11.06
N GLN A 28 -3.13 5.01 -11.16
CA GLN A 28 -3.57 4.38 -12.40
C GLN A 28 -4.93 3.72 -12.19
N GLN A 29 -5.83 3.89 -13.16
CA GLN A 29 -7.12 3.21 -13.16
C GLN A 29 -6.97 1.79 -13.70
N VAL A 30 -7.60 0.83 -13.03
CA VAL A 30 -7.68 -0.55 -13.45
C VAL A 30 -9.10 -0.82 -13.92
N PHE A 31 -9.25 -1.20 -15.18
CA PHE A 31 -10.54 -1.42 -15.82
C PHE A 31 -11.00 -2.88 -15.73
N GLU A 32 -12.31 -3.09 -15.75
CA GLU A 32 -12.90 -4.41 -15.88
C GLU A 32 -12.62 -5.02 -17.26
N ARG A 33 -12.66 -6.35 -17.33
CA ARG A 33 -12.61 -7.09 -18.59
C ARG A 33 -13.93 -7.81 -18.83
N ASP A 34 -14.36 -7.82 -20.08
CA ASP A 34 -15.56 -8.54 -20.50
C ASP A 34 -15.32 -10.07 -20.53
N SER A 35 -16.36 -10.82 -20.90
CA SER A 35 -16.30 -12.29 -21.03
C SER A 35 -15.34 -12.78 -22.12
N GLU A 36 -14.95 -11.91 -23.04
CA GLU A 36 -14.00 -12.17 -24.11
C GLU A 36 -12.57 -11.70 -23.75
N ASN A 37 -12.38 -11.22 -22.51
CA ASN A 37 -11.14 -10.70 -21.96
C ASN A 37 -10.66 -9.38 -22.63
N ASN A 38 -11.56 -8.63 -23.26
CA ASN A 38 -11.29 -7.27 -23.73
C ASN A 38 -11.40 -6.27 -22.58
N VAL A 39 -10.61 -5.19 -22.63
CA VAL A 39 -10.68 -4.10 -21.64
C VAL A 39 -11.93 -3.25 -21.89
N THR A 40 -12.69 -3.02 -20.82
CA THR A 40 -13.91 -2.19 -20.86
C THR A 40 -13.64 -0.76 -20.38
N GLU A 41 -14.63 0.12 -20.48
CA GLU A 41 -14.56 1.49 -19.94
C GLU A 41 -14.91 1.56 -18.44
N VAL A 42 -15.33 0.45 -17.83
CA VAL A 42 -15.72 0.40 -16.42
C VAL A 42 -14.48 0.31 -15.54
N VAL A 43 -14.26 1.31 -14.69
CA VAL A 43 -13.18 1.29 -13.70
C VAL A 43 -13.55 0.35 -12.56
N ARG A 44 -12.69 -0.63 -12.30
CA ARG A 44 -12.84 -1.62 -11.22
C ARG A 44 -12.25 -1.12 -9.91
N GLU A 45 -11.06 -0.54 -9.98
CA GLU A 45 -10.29 -0.03 -8.84
C GLU A 45 -9.23 0.97 -9.34
N GLN A 46 -8.64 1.72 -8.43
CA GLN A 46 -7.48 2.56 -8.73
C GLN A 46 -6.26 2.01 -7.97
N ASN A 47 -5.14 1.85 -8.66
CA ASN A 47 -3.87 1.51 -8.04
C ASN A 47 -3.09 2.80 -7.80
N VAL A 48 -2.85 3.10 -6.53
CA VAL A 48 -2.02 4.21 -6.10
C VAL A 48 -0.60 3.69 -5.87
N THR A 49 0.36 4.23 -6.59
CA THR A 49 1.79 3.97 -6.35
C THR A 49 2.29 4.94 -5.28
N LEU A 50 2.85 4.38 -4.21
CA LEU A 50 3.46 5.11 -3.10
C LEU A 50 4.92 4.70 -2.96
N TYR A 51 5.77 5.62 -2.54
CA TYR A 51 7.11 5.29 -2.06
C TYR A 51 7.05 5.00 -0.56
N SER A 52 7.64 3.88 -0.14
CA SER A 52 7.78 3.49 1.27
C SER A 52 9.19 3.77 1.75
N GLU A 53 9.31 4.56 2.82
CA GLU A 53 10.62 4.82 3.43
C GLU A 53 11.22 3.57 4.08
N GLU A 54 10.40 2.73 4.74
CA GLU A 54 10.89 1.53 5.43
C GLU A 54 11.41 0.47 4.45
N LEU A 55 10.71 0.27 3.33
CA LEU A 55 11.13 -0.68 2.30
C LEU A 55 12.16 -0.09 1.33
N ASN A 56 12.32 1.24 1.32
CA ASN A 56 13.11 1.97 0.33
C ASN A 56 12.74 1.59 -1.12
N ASP A 57 11.44 1.39 -1.37
CA ASP A 57 10.91 0.93 -2.65
C ASP A 57 9.47 1.40 -2.88
N GLN A 58 8.96 1.22 -4.10
CA GLN A 58 7.59 1.53 -4.48
C GLN A 58 6.64 0.39 -4.12
N ILE A 59 5.46 0.76 -3.62
CA ILE A 59 4.37 -0.16 -3.35
C ILE A 59 3.10 0.29 -4.07
N GLU A 60 2.23 -0.65 -4.38
CA GLU A 60 0.91 -0.37 -4.94
C GLU A 60 -0.20 -0.65 -3.92
N ILE A 61 -1.06 0.34 -3.71
CA ILE A 61 -2.25 0.24 -2.86
C ILE A 61 -3.48 0.36 -3.75
N ALA A 62 -4.36 -0.64 -3.71
CA ALA A 62 -5.63 -0.58 -4.41
C ALA A 62 -6.68 0.16 -3.56
N ILE A 63 -7.39 1.11 -4.19
CA ILE A 63 -8.49 1.87 -3.60
C ILE A 63 -9.75 1.76 -4.47
N PRO A 64 -10.95 2.08 -3.94
CA PRO A 64 -12.20 2.02 -4.71
C PRO A 64 -12.18 2.88 -5.98
N ALA A 65 -12.90 2.41 -7.01
CA ALA A 65 -13.01 3.10 -8.30
C ALA A 65 -13.63 4.50 -8.19
N ASP A 66 -14.54 4.67 -7.24
CA ASP A 66 -15.30 5.90 -6.98
C ASP A 66 -14.61 6.84 -5.98
N PHE A 67 -13.42 6.49 -5.48
CA PHE A 67 -12.68 7.33 -4.56
C PHE A 67 -12.11 8.57 -5.28
N GLU A 68 -12.46 9.77 -4.81
CA GLU A 68 -11.96 11.02 -5.37
C GLU A 68 -10.57 11.39 -4.80
N LEU A 69 -9.55 11.28 -5.63
CA LEU A 69 -8.21 11.81 -5.34
C LEU A 69 -8.18 13.32 -5.58
N SER A 70 -8.23 14.11 -4.51
CA SER A 70 -8.09 15.56 -4.59
C SER A 70 -7.08 16.10 -3.57
N GLY A 71 -6.33 17.13 -3.96
CA GLY A 71 -5.43 17.84 -3.06
C GLY A 71 -4.15 17.08 -2.67
N ILE A 72 -3.75 16.06 -3.44
CA ILE A 72 -2.50 15.31 -3.27
C ILE A 72 -1.63 15.54 -4.51
N ALA A 73 -0.40 16.01 -4.29
CA ALA A 73 0.61 16.20 -5.32
C ALA A 73 1.69 15.11 -5.23
N TYR A 74 2.48 14.98 -6.29
CA TYR A 74 3.69 14.14 -6.27
C TYR A 74 4.56 14.48 -5.06
N ASP A 75 5.07 13.44 -4.39
CA ASP A 75 5.90 13.46 -3.20
C ASP A 75 5.21 13.90 -1.90
N ASP A 76 3.92 14.24 -1.93
CA ASP A 76 3.17 14.52 -0.71
C ASP A 76 3.13 13.29 0.19
N GLU A 77 3.44 13.47 1.48
CA GLU A 77 3.21 12.46 2.50
C GLU A 77 1.70 12.17 2.61
N VAL A 78 1.34 10.89 2.59
CA VAL A 78 -0.04 10.42 2.64
C VAL A 78 -0.22 9.34 3.69
N VAL A 79 -1.45 9.23 4.19
CA VAL A 79 -1.87 8.12 5.04
C VAL A 79 -3.02 7.37 4.40
N LEU A 80 -3.02 6.04 4.56
CA LEU A 80 -4.13 5.20 4.17
C LEU A 80 -5.32 5.41 5.12
N THR A 81 -6.53 5.28 4.61
CA THR A 81 -7.76 5.57 5.36
C THR A 81 -8.75 4.41 5.33
N GLY A 82 -9.64 4.38 6.32
CA GLY A 82 -10.60 3.31 6.50
C GLY A 82 -9.95 1.97 6.81
N HIS A 83 -10.66 0.88 6.49
CA HIS A 83 -10.17 -0.46 6.74
C HIS A 83 -9.10 -0.85 5.70
N VAL A 84 -7.89 -1.10 6.17
CA VAL A 84 -6.77 -1.56 5.33
C VAL A 84 -6.64 -3.06 5.47
N THR A 85 -6.65 -3.74 4.32
CA THR A 85 -6.52 -5.19 4.25
C THR A 85 -5.37 -5.57 3.34
N ALA A 86 -4.83 -6.75 3.58
CA ALA A 86 -3.69 -7.28 2.86
C ALA A 86 -3.98 -8.71 2.43
N LEU A 87 -3.94 -8.98 1.14
CA LEU A 87 -4.16 -10.29 0.56
C LEU A 87 -2.84 -10.87 0.08
N ALA A 88 -2.38 -11.96 0.71
CA ALA A 88 -1.23 -12.73 0.24
C ALA A 88 -1.70 -13.96 -0.55
N TRP A 89 -1.07 -14.27 -1.67
CA TRP A 89 -1.31 -15.53 -2.36
C TRP A 89 -0.03 -16.20 -2.83
N LEU A 90 -0.06 -17.52 -2.73
CA LEU A 90 0.83 -18.42 -3.44
C LEU A 90 -0.02 -19.17 -4.47
N ASN A 91 0.38 -19.09 -5.74
CA ASN A 91 -0.22 -19.86 -6.81
C ASN A 91 0.84 -20.77 -7.43
N SER A 92 0.51 -22.04 -7.64
CA SER A 92 1.38 -22.99 -8.35
C SER A 92 0.66 -23.44 -9.61
N TYR A 93 1.29 -23.22 -10.76
CA TYR A 93 0.74 -23.58 -12.06
C TYR A 93 1.77 -24.31 -12.90
N LYS A 94 1.28 -25.09 -13.86
CA LYS A 94 2.12 -25.81 -14.80
C LYS A 94 2.56 -24.86 -15.90
N GLY A 95 3.86 -24.55 -15.94
CA GLY A 95 4.47 -23.71 -16.96
C GLY A 95 4.74 -24.46 -18.25
N TYR A 96 5.43 -23.78 -19.17
CA TYR A 96 5.93 -24.38 -20.41
C TYR A 96 6.92 -25.52 -20.09
N ASN A 97 6.88 -26.63 -20.86
CA ASN A 97 7.68 -27.85 -20.66
C ASN A 97 7.46 -28.61 -19.34
N ASP A 98 6.23 -28.67 -18.83
CA ASP A 98 5.86 -29.44 -17.64
C ASP A 98 6.56 -29.04 -16.33
N GLN A 99 7.25 -27.89 -16.31
CA GLN A 99 7.83 -27.36 -15.08
C GLN A 99 6.74 -26.76 -14.17
N VAL A 100 6.83 -27.05 -12.88
CA VAL A 100 5.99 -26.39 -11.87
C VAL A 100 6.55 -25.00 -11.63
N GLN A 101 5.75 -23.98 -11.91
CA GLN A 101 6.03 -22.59 -11.59
C GLN A 101 5.24 -22.19 -10.35
N SER A 102 5.82 -21.34 -9.52
CA SER A 102 5.14 -20.75 -8.36
C SER A 102 5.22 -19.24 -8.41
N GLU A 103 4.08 -18.59 -8.23
CA GLU A 103 3.96 -17.15 -8.08
C GLU A 103 3.57 -16.84 -6.65
N GLN A 104 4.31 -15.93 -6.02
CA GLN A 104 3.99 -15.34 -4.72
C GLN A 104 3.73 -13.87 -4.94
N ALA A 105 2.61 -13.38 -4.43
CA ALA A 105 2.29 -11.97 -4.51
C ALA A 105 1.41 -11.53 -3.35
N PHE A 106 1.36 -10.21 -3.19
CA PHE A 106 0.70 -9.54 -2.10
C PHE A 106 -0.02 -8.31 -2.64
N LYS A 107 -1.24 -8.05 -2.16
CA LYS A 107 -2.04 -6.91 -2.56
C LYS A 107 -2.61 -6.22 -1.34
N VAL A 108 -2.30 -4.93 -1.19
CA VAL A 108 -2.89 -4.08 -0.16
C VAL A 108 -4.10 -3.36 -0.71
N ARG A 109 -5.15 -3.27 0.09
CA ARG A 109 -6.36 -2.52 -0.19
C ARG A 109 -6.65 -1.56 0.93
N SER A 110 -7.04 -0.34 0.57
CA SER A 110 -7.48 0.69 1.51
C SER A 110 -8.78 1.30 1.01
N ALA A 111 -9.59 1.88 1.91
CA ALA A 111 -10.78 2.61 1.51
C ALA A 111 -10.46 3.93 0.78
N GLY A 112 -9.23 4.44 0.93
CA GLY A 112 -8.80 5.68 0.29
C GLY A 112 -7.51 6.21 0.89
N ILE A 113 -7.02 7.34 0.37
CA ILE A 113 -5.82 8.01 0.89
C ILE A 113 -6.10 9.49 1.19
N LYS A 114 -5.34 10.08 2.10
CA LYS A 114 -5.36 11.53 2.33
C LYS A 114 -3.96 12.05 2.58
N LYS A 115 -3.73 13.33 2.25
CA LYS A 115 -2.52 14.03 2.63
C LYS A 115 -2.34 14.00 4.15
N ALA A 116 -1.17 13.63 4.62
CA ALA A 116 -0.82 13.76 6.03
C ALA A 116 -0.93 15.25 6.41
N LYS A 117 -1.57 15.56 7.55
CA LYS A 117 -1.59 16.96 8.00
C LYS A 117 -0.15 17.33 8.35
N SER A 118 0.44 18.32 7.67
CA SER A 118 1.69 18.93 8.14
C SER A 118 1.50 19.38 9.59
N GLY A 119 2.08 18.60 10.50
CA GLY A 119 1.82 18.69 11.92
C GLY A 119 3.09 18.38 12.69
N VAL A 120 4.01 19.34 12.67
CA VAL A 120 5.08 19.54 13.66
C VAL A 120 6.01 18.34 13.82
N VAL A 121 7.15 18.36 13.12
CA VAL A 121 8.38 17.80 13.69
C VAL A 121 8.56 18.54 15.00
N ALA A 122 8.17 17.93 16.12
CA ALA A 122 8.62 18.43 17.41
C ALA A 122 10.16 18.40 17.31
N PRO A 123 10.86 19.52 17.56
CA PRO A 123 12.30 19.46 17.63
C PRO A 123 12.65 18.32 18.61
N PRO A 124 13.66 17.48 18.30
CA PRO A 124 14.13 16.49 19.24
C PRO A 124 14.31 17.19 20.57
N ASN A 125 13.57 16.71 21.57
CA ASN A 125 13.58 17.23 22.92
C ASN A 125 15.06 17.41 23.31
N GLU A 126 15.53 18.67 23.35
CA GLU A 126 16.90 18.94 23.76
C GLU A 126 17.07 18.27 25.12
N ASP A 127 17.99 17.31 25.15
CA ASP A 127 18.41 16.61 26.34
C ASP A 127 18.44 17.60 27.51
N LYS A 128 17.66 17.32 28.56
CA LYS A 128 17.90 17.87 29.88
C LYS A 128 19.28 17.40 30.32
N LYS A 129 20.31 18.12 29.85
CA LYS A 129 21.66 18.09 30.40
C LYS A 129 21.52 18.50 31.86
N PRO A 130 21.88 17.66 32.84
CA PRO A 130 21.95 18.12 34.22
C PRO A 130 23.03 19.21 34.27
N GLN A 131 22.63 20.43 34.60
CA GLN A 131 23.54 21.53 34.88
C GLN A 131 24.45 21.13 36.06
N PRO A 132 25.76 21.40 35.99
CA PRO A 132 26.67 21.11 37.08
C PRO A 132 26.39 22.06 38.26
N ALA A 133 26.56 21.51 39.45
CA ALA A 133 26.46 22.20 40.74
C ALA A 133 27.30 23.50 40.75
N LYS A 134 26.75 24.53 41.40
CA LYS A 134 27.53 25.71 41.81
C LYS A 134 27.49 25.85 43.33
N ASN A 135 28.68 25.66 43.90
CA ASN A 135 29.29 26.17 45.14
C ASN A 135 28.44 26.28 46.41
#